data_AF-A0A935Y963-F1
#
_entry.id   AF-A0A935Y963-F1
#
_cell.length_a   1.000
_cell.length_b   1.000
_cell.length_c   1.000
_cell.angle_alpha   90.00
_cell.angle_beta   90.00
_cell.angle_gamma   90.00
#
_symmetry.space_group_name_H-M   'P 1'
#
loop_
_entity.id
_entity.type
_entity.pdbx_description
1 polymer ?
#
loop_
_entity_poly.entity_id
_entity_poly.type
_entity_poly.pdbx_seq_one_letter_code
_entity_poly.pdbx_strand_id
1 'polypeptide(L)'
;MSADSNTRIGNHIRVAEVVIPCPNLAADLQFFTERLGFKVNLIYPADAPATAVISGHGLMLRLIASKDAGNHTPLLLRLLCDLQALPAGTPDELIAPGGTRIQLVEAQNPVIIPAGTQEFVISRGGKDSWGVGRAGMQYRDLIPSRLGGRFVASHIRIPEGGPVPDYVHFHKIRFQMIFCKTGWAKLVYEDQGEPFLLNAGDCVLQPPEIRHRVLEASAGLEVIEIGCPAIHETFADHNMTLPTGRTLPDRLYGDQRFVRHIAADAAWQPWRLPGFEARDIGIAAATDGLAGVHVVRPTGGAMAMAPAHGGEFLFLFVLAGMLNLSGPQLGDHALLAGDSVVLPAGAPYALAAQPDSEFLEVMLPAGD
;
A
#
# COMPACT_ATOMS: atom_id res chain seq x y z
N MET A 1 32.13 -33.62 -25.42
CA MET A 1 30.83 -32.92 -25.31
C MET A 1 31.14 -31.44 -25.31
N SER A 2 30.78 -30.73 -26.37
CA SER A 2 31.21 -29.34 -26.59
C SER A 2 30.62 -28.42 -25.53
N ALA A 3 31.46 -27.52 -25.00
CA ALA A 3 31.11 -26.49 -24.03
C ALA A 3 30.14 -25.40 -24.57
N ASP A 4 29.60 -25.55 -25.79
CA ASP A 4 28.88 -24.51 -26.53
C ASP A 4 27.34 -24.54 -26.40
N SER A 5 26.76 -25.56 -25.78
CA SER A 5 25.30 -25.60 -25.51
C SER A 5 24.92 -25.14 -24.10
N ASN A 6 25.86 -25.15 -23.14
CA ASN A 6 25.60 -24.88 -21.73
C ASN A 6 25.84 -23.42 -21.29
N THR A 7 26.38 -22.57 -22.16
CA THR A 7 26.61 -21.13 -21.93
C THR A 7 25.35 -20.26 -22.03
N ARG A 8 24.15 -20.85 -22.09
CA ARG A 8 22.93 -20.10 -22.42
C ARG A 8 22.22 -19.50 -21.21
N ILE A 9 21.98 -20.23 -20.13
CA ILE A 9 21.19 -19.72 -18.99
C ILE A 9 21.94 -18.60 -18.25
N GLY A 10 23.26 -18.77 -18.05
CA GLY A 10 24.07 -17.84 -17.25
C GLY A 10 24.03 -16.39 -17.73
N ASN A 11 23.93 -16.15 -19.04
CA ASN A 11 23.90 -14.82 -19.63
C ASN A 11 22.59 -14.04 -19.37
N HIS A 12 21.54 -14.76 -18.93
CA HIS A 12 20.22 -14.19 -18.69
C HIS A 12 19.91 -14.03 -17.20
N ILE A 13 20.79 -14.51 -16.31
CA ILE A 13 20.68 -14.28 -14.86
C ILE A 13 21.05 -12.82 -14.57
N ARG A 14 20.17 -12.12 -13.83
CA ARG A 14 20.34 -10.73 -13.41
C ARG A 14 20.75 -10.63 -11.95
N VAL A 15 20.13 -11.44 -11.09
CA VAL A 15 20.33 -11.42 -9.64
C VAL A 15 20.25 -12.86 -9.11
N ALA A 16 21.06 -13.17 -8.11
CA ALA A 16 21.01 -14.43 -7.39
C ALA A 16 20.72 -14.17 -5.91
N GLU A 17 19.66 -14.78 -5.39
CA GLU A 17 19.24 -14.67 -4.00
C GLU A 17 19.40 -16.02 -3.29
N VAL A 18 20.02 -16.02 -2.11
CA VAL A 18 19.99 -17.18 -1.21
C VAL A 18 18.70 -17.10 -0.40
N VAL A 19 17.84 -18.11 -0.49
CA VAL A 19 16.57 -18.14 0.24
C VAL A 19 16.79 -18.68 1.65
N ILE A 20 16.40 -17.89 2.66
CA ILE A 20 16.51 -18.22 4.08
C ILE A 20 15.11 -18.17 4.70
N PRO A 21 14.52 -19.31 5.07
CA PRO A 21 13.32 -19.35 5.90
C PRO A 21 13.63 -18.81 7.30
N CYS A 22 12.79 -17.90 7.80
CA CYS A 22 12.97 -17.20 9.06
C CYS A 22 11.75 -17.44 9.97
N PRO A 23 11.92 -17.95 11.20
CA PRO A 23 10.80 -18.07 12.14
C PRO A 23 10.35 -16.70 12.65
N ASN A 24 11.28 -15.73 12.69
CA ASN A 24 11.03 -14.37 13.10
C ASN A 24 11.77 -13.40 12.16
N LEU A 25 11.07 -12.99 11.09
CA LEU A 25 11.64 -12.09 10.08
C LEU A 25 12.14 -10.77 10.69
N ALA A 26 11.44 -10.22 11.68
CA ALA A 26 11.83 -8.94 12.30
C ALA A 26 13.17 -9.05 13.05
N ALA A 27 13.34 -10.11 13.84
CA ALA A 27 14.59 -10.35 14.57
C ALA A 27 15.77 -10.63 13.63
N ASP A 28 15.55 -11.43 12.58
CA ASP A 28 16.58 -11.72 11.59
C ASP A 28 16.96 -10.47 10.78
N LEU A 29 15.97 -9.68 10.36
CA LEU A 29 16.22 -8.39 9.70
C LEU A 29 17.07 -7.49 10.58
N GLN A 30 16.69 -7.31 11.85
CA GLN A 30 17.45 -6.50 12.80
C GLN A 30 18.90 -6.99 12.93
N PHE A 31 19.10 -8.30 13.07
CA PHE A 31 20.45 -8.88 13.15
C PHE A 31 21.27 -8.59 11.88
N PHE A 32 20.72 -8.85 10.69
CA PHE A 32 21.45 -8.63 9.46
C PHE A 32 21.72 -7.15 9.19
N THR A 33 20.77 -6.26 9.46
CA THR A 33 20.93 -4.83 9.14
C THR A 33 21.75 -4.09 10.19
N GLU A 34 21.46 -4.25 11.48
CA GLU A 34 22.09 -3.47 12.56
C GLU A 34 23.45 -4.04 12.97
N ARG A 35 23.57 -5.37 13.04
CA ARG A 35 24.82 -6.02 13.49
C ARG A 35 25.77 -6.32 12.33
N LEU A 36 25.23 -6.73 11.17
CA LEU A 36 26.05 -7.14 10.02
C LEU A 36 26.10 -6.08 8.91
N GLY A 37 25.32 -5.00 8.97
CA GLY A 37 25.39 -3.91 8.00
C GLY A 37 24.77 -4.23 6.63
N PHE A 38 23.86 -5.21 6.55
CA PHE A 38 23.06 -5.41 5.34
C PHE A 38 22.07 -4.25 5.14
N LYS A 39 21.71 -4.01 3.89
CA LYS A 39 20.68 -3.03 3.50
C LYS A 39 19.45 -3.75 2.97
N VAL A 40 18.27 -3.24 3.32
CA VAL A 40 17.00 -3.72 2.75
C VAL A 40 16.87 -3.24 1.32
N ASN A 41 16.58 -4.15 0.39
CA ASN A 41 16.33 -3.87 -1.03
C ASN A 41 14.84 -3.96 -1.38
N LEU A 42 14.14 -4.91 -0.76
CA LEU A 42 12.72 -5.17 -0.98
C LEU A 42 12.10 -5.67 0.32
N ILE A 43 10.87 -5.26 0.63
CA ILE A 43 10.06 -5.82 1.73
C ILE A 43 8.58 -5.80 1.36
N TYR A 44 7.85 -6.87 1.70
CA TYR A 44 6.40 -6.92 1.51
C TYR A 44 5.70 -8.04 2.32
N PRO A 45 4.39 -7.88 2.62
CA PRO A 45 3.65 -6.60 2.55
C PRO A 45 4.13 -5.61 3.64
N ALA A 46 3.72 -4.34 3.59
CA ALA A 46 4.21 -3.32 4.52
C ALA A 46 3.60 -3.43 5.95
N ASP A 47 2.35 -3.85 6.03
CA ASP A 47 1.54 -3.92 7.25
C ASP A 47 1.74 -5.23 8.04
N ALA A 48 2.11 -6.32 7.37
CA ALA A 48 2.53 -7.58 7.99
C ALA A 48 3.67 -8.25 7.20
N PRO A 49 4.92 -7.74 7.27
CA PRO A 49 6.02 -8.23 6.46
C PRO A 49 6.25 -9.73 6.55
N ALA A 50 6.23 -10.40 5.40
CA ALA A 50 6.43 -11.83 5.27
C ALA A 50 7.65 -12.17 4.42
N THR A 51 8.15 -11.22 3.63
CA THR A 51 9.37 -11.41 2.84
C THR A 51 10.20 -10.14 2.80
N ALA A 52 11.52 -10.31 2.90
CA ALA A 52 12.48 -9.23 2.68
C ALA A 52 13.68 -9.72 1.86
N VAL A 53 14.14 -8.89 0.94
CA VAL A 53 15.43 -9.08 0.25
C VAL A 53 16.41 -8.06 0.80
N ILE A 54 17.55 -8.56 1.25
CA ILE A 54 18.63 -7.75 1.82
C ILE A 54 19.93 -8.00 1.07
N SER A 55 20.83 -7.03 1.05
CA SER A 55 22.16 -7.18 0.45
C SER A 55 23.27 -6.60 1.30
N GLY A 56 24.44 -7.24 1.24
CA GLY A 56 25.62 -6.88 2.03
C GLY A 56 26.77 -7.85 1.76
N HIS A 57 28.02 -7.37 1.83
CA HIS A 57 29.22 -8.20 1.69
C HIS A 57 29.29 -9.08 0.42
N GLY A 58 28.70 -8.61 -0.68
CA GLY A 58 28.63 -9.36 -1.94
C GLY A 58 27.55 -10.45 -1.98
N LEU A 59 26.68 -10.54 -0.98
CA LEU A 59 25.57 -11.49 -0.91
C LEU A 59 24.23 -10.78 -1.05
N MET A 60 23.26 -11.50 -1.62
CA MET A 60 21.84 -11.14 -1.58
C MET A 60 21.06 -12.27 -0.94
N LEU A 61 20.32 -11.95 0.13
CA LEU A 61 19.55 -12.90 0.92
C LEU A 61 18.06 -12.58 0.79
N ARG A 62 17.26 -13.60 0.53
CA ARG A 62 15.80 -13.53 0.56
C ARG A 62 15.30 -14.20 1.83
N LEU A 63 14.95 -13.39 2.81
CA LEU A 63 14.37 -13.83 4.08
C LEU A 63 12.86 -14.05 3.89
N ILE A 64 12.36 -15.24 4.22
CA ILE A 64 10.94 -15.59 4.08
C ILE A 64 10.41 -16.06 5.43
N ALA A 65 9.40 -15.38 5.96
CA ALA A 65 8.74 -15.78 7.19
C ALA A 65 8.12 -17.18 7.03
N SER A 66 8.48 -18.13 7.89
CA SER A 66 7.96 -19.50 7.89
C SER A 66 7.90 -20.06 9.30
N LYS A 67 6.77 -20.66 9.68
CA LYS A 67 6.60 -21.29 11.01
C LYS A 67 7.46 -22.55 11.16
N ASP A 68 7.73 -23.25 10.07
CA ASP A 68 8.58 -24.45 10.01
C ASP A 68 10.02 -24.10 9.60
N ALA A 69 10.46 -22.88 9.94
CA ALA A 69 11.80 -22.42 9.58
C ALA A 69 12.89 -23.29 10.23
N GLY A 70 13.83 -23.69 9.39
CA GLY A 70 15.03 -24.43 9.76
C GLY A 70 16.05 -24.27 8.62
N ASN A 71 17.33 -24.51 8.91
CA ASN A 71 18.36 -24.57 7.88
C ASN A 71 18.18 -25.87 7.10
N HIS A 72 17.22 -25.87 6.18
CA HIS A 72 16.86 -27.03 5.39
C HIS A 72 17.90 -27.24 4.28
N THR A 73 18.46 -28.45 4.22
CA THR A 73 19.20 -28.93 3.06
C THR A 73 18.27 -29.76 2.18
N PRO A 74 18.33 -29.63 0.85
CA PRO A 74 19.28 -28.78 0.11
C PRO A 74 18.93 -27.29 0.16
N LEU A 75 19.97 -26.45 0.12
CA LEU A 75 19.81 -24.99 0.00
C LEU A 75 19.03 -24.62 -1.27
N LEU A 76 18.28 -23.52 -1.17
CA LEU A 76 17.55 -22.95 -2.30
C LEU A 76 18.19 -21.64 -2.74
N LEU A 77 18.58 -21.59 -4.01
CA LEU A 77 18.94 -20.37 -4.72
C LEU A 77 17.76 -19.94 -5.59
N ARG A 78 17.42 -18.66 -5.56
CA ARG A 78 16.42 -18.05 -6.44
C ARG A 78 17.15 -17.10 -7.40
N LEU A 79 17.13 -17.44 -8.69
CA LEU A 79 17.83 -16.70 -9.75
C LEU A 79 16.81 -15.92 -10.56
N LEU A 80 16.88 -14.59 -10.46
CA LEU A 80 16.07 -13.68 -11.26
C LEU A 80 16.68 -13.62 -12.66
N CYS A 81 15.90 -13.99 -13.66
CA CYS A 81 16.31 -14.17 -15.04
C CYS A 81 15.35 -13.43 -15.98
N ASP A 82 15.83 -13.08 -17.16
CA ASP A 82 14.94 -12.82 -18.31
C ASP A 82 14.44 -14.16 -18.83
N LEU A 83 13.23 -14.59 -18.43
CA LEU A 83 12.76 -15.95 -18.72
C LEU A 83 12.49 -16.15 -20.21
N GLN A 84 12.05 -15.09 -20.91
CA GLN A 84 11.76 -15.17 -22.34
C GLN A 84 13.03 -15.35 -23.18
N ALA A 85 14.18 -14.88 -22.69
CA ALA A 85 15.47 -15.07 -23.32
C ALA A 85 16.11 -16.43 -23.02
N LEU A 86 15.55 -17.23 -22.10
CA LEU A 86 16.08 -18.56 -21.80
C LEU A 86 15.88 -19.53 -22.97
N PRO A 87 16.74 -20.55 -23.10
CA PRO A 87 16.53 -21.62 -24.09
C PRO A 87 15.14 -22.26 -23.95
N ALA A 88 14.49 -22.53 -25.08
CA ALA A 88 13.21 -23.23 -25.09
C ALA A 88 13.30 -24.56 -24.33
N GLY A 89 12.32 -24.82 -23.47
CA GLY A 89 12.28 -26.03 -22.63
C GLY A 89 13.15 -25.97 -21.37
N THR A 90 13.72 -24.81 -21.03
CA THR A 90 14.38 -24.63 -19.72
C THR A 90 13.33 -24.81 -18.61
N PRO A 91 13.56 -25.68 -17.61
CA PRO A 91 12.63 -25.85 -16.50
C PRO A 91 12.74 -24.69 -15.51
N ASP A 92 11.64 -24.43 -14.79
CA ASP A 92 11.57 -23.40 -13.74
C ASP A 92 12.42 -23.76 -12.51
N GLU A 93 12.78 -25.04 -12.35
CA GLU A 93 13.64 -25.52 -11.29
C GLU A 93 14.76 -26.42 -11.83
N LEU A 94 15.98 -26.17 -11.38
CA LEU A 94 17.17 -26.98 -11.64
C LEU A 94 17.73 -27.55 -10.33
N ILE A 95 18.36 -28.71 -10.42
CA ILE A 95 19.05 -29.34 -9.28
C ILE A 95 20.53 -29.47 -9.64
N ALA A 96 21.39 -28.83 -8.85
CA ALA A 96 22.84 -28.97 -9.01
C ALA A 96 23.29 -30.40 -8.64
N PRO A 97 24.46 -30.88 -9.12
CA PRO A 97 24.94 -32.22 -8.79
C PRO A 97 25.06 -32.51 -7.28
N GLY A 98 25.32 -31.47 -6.46
CA GLY A 98 25.36 -31.57 -5.00
C GLY A 98 24.00 -31.45 -4.31
N GLY A 99 22.90 -31.41 -5.05
CA GLY A 99 21.53 -31.36 -4.54
C GLY A 99 20.94 -29.95 -4.36
N THR A 100 21.73 -28.88 -4.45
CA THR A 100 21.24 -27.49 -4.36
C THR A 100 20.10 -27.24 -5.34
N ARG A 101 18.98 -26.73 -4.84
CA ARG A 101 17.81 -26.38 -5.65
C ARG A 101 18.00 -24.97 -6.18
N ILE A 102 17.68 -24.77 -7.45
CA ILE A 102 17.82 -23.49 -8.15
C ILE A 102 16.48 -23.20 -8.80
N GLN A 103 15.78 -22.19 -8.30
CA GLN A 103 14.54 -21.69 -8.90
C GLN A 103 14.87 -20.56 -9.87
N LEU A 104 14.46 -20.69 -11.12
CA LEU A 104 14.51 -19.63 -12.12
C LEU A 104 13.19 -18.86 -12.07
N VAL A 105 13.27 -17.54 -11.96
CA VAL A 105 12.10 -16.66 -11.83
C VAL A 105 12.31 -15.41 -12.67
N GLU A 106 11.22 -14.80 -13.13
CA GLU A 106 11.32 -13.58 -13.93
C GLU A 106 11.90 -12.43 -13.10
N ALA A 107 12.86 -11.72 -13.69
CA ALA A 107 13.54 -10.60 -13.07
C ALA A 107 12.66 -9.35 -13.03
N GLN A 108 11.78 -9.19 -14.01
CA GLN A 108 10.82 -8.08 -14.07
C GLN A 108 9.39 -8.60 -14.11
N ASN A 109 8.76 -8.69 -12.95
CA ASN A 109 7.34 -9.03 -12.89
C ASN A 109 6.46 -7.79 -13.09
N PRO A 110 5.44 -7.88 -13.95
CA PRO A 110 4.38 -6.88 -13.97
C PRO A 110 3.60 -6.90 -12.66
N VAL A 111 2.97 -5.77 -12.31
CA VAL A 111 2.07 -5.71 -11.16
C VAL A 111 0.85 -6.59 -11.45
N ILE A 112 0.67 -7.64 -10.66
CA ILE A 112 -0.50 -8.53 -10.76
C ILE A 112 -1.62 -7.92 -9.93
N ILE A 113 -2.75 -7.62 -10.56
CA ILE A 113 -3.94 -7.11 -9.89
C ILE A 113 -4.97 -8.24 -9.77
N PRO A 114 -5.20 -8.81 -8.57
CA PRO A 114 -6.22 -9.84 -8.38
C PRO A 114 -7.61 -9.34 -8.77
N ALA A 115 -8.44 -10.17 -9.39
CA ALA A 115 -9.80 -9.80 -9.83
C ALA A 115 -10.66 -9.23 -8.69
N GLY A 116 -10.44 -9.71 -7.47
CA GLY A 116 -11.11 -9.28 -6.25
C GLY A 116 -12.50 -9.87 -6.04
N THR A 117 -13.04 -9.65 -4.85
CA THR A 117 -14.40 -10.09 -4.46
C THR A 117 -15.24 -8.91 -4.00
N GLN A 118 -16.55 -8.99 -4.19
CA GLN A 118 -17.51 -8.03 -3.62
C GLN A 118 -18.00 -8.56 -2.27
N GLU A 119 -17.79 -7.79 -1.22
CA GLU A 119 -18.13 -8.17 0.16
C GLU A 119 -18.54 -6.91 0.94
N PHE A 120 -19.56 -7.02 1.80
CA PHE A 120 -19.81 -6.02 2.83
C PHE A 120 -18.87 -6.25 4.01
N VAL A 121 -17.94 -5.34 4.22
CA VAL A 121 -16.97 -5.41 5.32
C VAL A 121 -17.23 -4.26 6.28
N ILE A 122 -17.26 -4.54 7.57
CA ILE A 122 -17.30 -3.51 8.62
C ILE A 122 -16.11 -3.70 9.56
N SER A 123 -15.34 -2.64 9.75
CA SER A 123 -14.22 -2.61 10.70
C SER A 123 -14.53 -1.57 11.76
N ARG A 124 -14.74 -2.04 13.00
CA ARG A 124 -15.03 -1.19 14.16
C ARG A 124 -13.72 -0.60 14.72
N GLY A 125 -13.78 0.66 15.12
CA GLY A 125 -12.73 1.34 15.86
C GLY A 125 -12.53 0.70 17.23
N GLY A 126 -11.28 0.62 17.70
CA GLY A 126 -10.94 0.02 18.99
C GLY A 126 -9.43 0.04 19.28
N LYS A 127 -9.07 -0.03 20.56
CA LYS A 127 -7.67 0.01 21.02
C LYS A 127 -6.91 -1.31 20.81
N ASP A 128 -7.60 -2.41 20.53
CA ASP A 128 -7.04 -3.77 20.63
C ASP A 128 -6.70 -4.43 19.28
N SER A 129 -6.77 -3.69 18.17
CA SER A 129 -6.61 -4.25 16.80
C SER A 129 -5.34 -3.80 16.06
N TRP A 130 -4.30 -3.39 16.79
CA TRP A 130 -3.06 -2.87 16.21
C TRP A 130 -1.99 -3.96 16.13
N GLY A 131 -1.51 -4.23 14.92
CA GLY A 131 -0.31 -5.01 14.64
C GLY A 131 0.92 -4.11 14.43
N VAL A 132 2.11 -4.71 14.48
CA VAL A 132 3.38 -4.02 14.15
C VAL A 132 3.71 -4.27 12.68
N GLY A 133 3.92 -3.19 11.91
CA GLY A 133 4.38 -3.28 10.53
C GLY A 133 5.78 -2.66 10.35
N ARG A 134 6.05 -2.10 9.16
CA ARG A 134 7.36 -1.51 8.82
C ARG A 134 7.68 -0.23 9.61
N ALA A 135 8.97 0.03 9.83
CA ALA A 135 9.51 1.29 10.36
C ALA A 135 8.94 1.74 11.73
N GLY A 136 8.55 0.77 12.58
CA GLY A 136 8.00 1.06 13.91
C GLY A 136 6.54 1.56 13.89
N MET A 137 5.90 1.55 12.73
CA MET A 137 4.50 1.95 12.58
C MET A 137 3.56 0.83 13.03
N GLN A 138 2.43 1.21 13.61
CA GLN A 138 1.38 0.28 14.01
C GLN A 138 0.23 0.32 13.01
N TYR A 139 -0.27 -0.84 12.60
CA TYR A 139 -1.29 -0.99 11.55
C TYR A 139 -2.53 -1.66 12.12
N ARG A 140 -3.70 -1.12 11.79
CA ARG A 140 -4.99 -1.80 11.95
C ARG A 140 -5.56 -2.04 10.56
N ASP A 141 -5.72 -3.31 10.22
CA ASP A 141 -6.32 -3.74 8.97
C ASP A 141 -7.83 -3.42 8.96
N LEU A 142 -8.27 -2.70 7.94
CA LEU A 142 -9.66 -2.28 7.78
C LEU A 142 -10.44 -3.23 6.86
N ILE A 143 -9.74 -4.11 6.13
CA ILE A 143 -10.33 -5.08 5.21
C ILE A 143 -9.57 -6.41 5.33
N PRO A 144 -9.81 -7.22 6.39
CA PRO A 144 -9.07 -8.47 6.60
C PRO A 144 -9.11 -9.45 5.43
N SER A 145 -10.22 -9.51 4.68
CA SER A 145 -10.35 -10.36 3.48
C SER A 145 -9.55 -9.86 2.29
N ARG A 146 -9.05 -8.61 2.35
CA ARG A 146 -8.38 -7.87 1.26
C ARG A 146 -9.19 -7.81 -0.04
N LEU A 147 -10.50 -8.10 0.05
CA LEU A 147 -11.38 -8.33 -1.09
C LEU A 147 -10.75 -9.28 -2.11
N GLY A 148 -10.26 -10.45 -1.66
CA GLY A 148 -9.59 -11.41 -2.53
C GLY A 148 -8.19 -10.97 -2.98
N GLY A 149 -7.52 -10.11 -2.20
CA GLY A 149 -6.19 -9.58 -2.47
C GLY A 149 -6.16 -8.35 -3.37
N ARG A 150 -7.31 -7.83 -3.81
CA ARG A 150 -7.37 -6.66 -4.70
C ARG A 150 -7.07 -5.35 -3.96
N PHE A 151 -7.55 -5.20 -2.73
CA PHE A 151 -7.40 -3.94 -1.98
C PHE A 151 -6.89 -4.16 -0.57
N VAL A 152 -6.04 -3.25 -0.11
CA VAL A 152 -5.69 -3.04 1.29
C VAL A 152 -6.25 -1.70 1.73
N ALA A 153 -6.81 -1.65 2.94
CA ALA A 153 -7.07 -0.42 3.65
C ALA A 153 -6.51 -0.54 5.06
N SER A 154 -5.67 0.40 5.45
CA SER A 154 -4.94 0.39 6.72
C SER A 154 -5.19 1.68 7.48
N HIS A 155 -5.52 1.57 8.76
CA HIS A 155 -5.37 2.69 9.69
C HIS A 155 -4.00 2.55 10.36
N ILE A 156 -3.10 3.48 10.11
CA ILE A 156 -1.70 3.45 10.55
C ILE A 156 -1.50 4.51 11.61
N ARG A 157 -0.77 4.21 12.69
CA ARG A 157 -0.40 5.20 13.71
C ARG A 157 1.06 5.16 14.11
N ILE A 158 1.58 6.32 14.52
CA ILE A 158 2.89 6.51 15.13
C ILE A 158 2.70 7.14 16.52
N PRO A 159 2.77 6.35 17.62
CA PRO A 159 2.49 6.86 18.95
C PRO A 159 3.48 7.92 19.44
N GLU A 160 4.78 7.67 19.30
CA GLU A 160 5.83 8.50 19.94
C GLU A 160 6.25 9.72 19.10
N GLY A 161 6.13 9.63 17.77
CA GLY A 161 6.60 10.67 16.85
C GLY A 161 8.13 10.77 16.74
N GLY A 162 8.59 11.87 16.16
CA GLY A 162 10.01 12.14 15.89
C GLY A 162 10.49 11.65 14.53
N PRO A 163 11.83 11.56 14.32
CA PRO A 163 12.40 11.07 13.08
C PRO A 163 11.94 9.65 12.76
N VAL A 164 11.46 9.43 11.53
CA VAL A 164 11.03 8.10 11.10
C VAL A 164 12.23 7.41 10.45
N PRO A 165 12.57 6.16 10.84
CA PRO A 165 13.70 5.40 10.29
C PRO A 165 13.37 4.84 8.90
N ASP A 166 12.85 5.69 8.03
CA ASP A 166 12.48 5.39 6.66
C ASP A 166 13.65 5.68 5.70
N TYR A 167 13.60 5.07 4.53
CA TYR A 167 14.57 5.24 3.44
C TYR A 167 13.83 5.63 2.16
N VAL A 168 14.54 6.14 1.16
CA VAL A 168 13.92 6.42 -0.15
C VAL A 168 13.43 5.10 -0.73
N HIS A 169 12.14 5.03 -1.02
CA HIS A 169 11.51 3.82 -1.53
C HIS A 169 10.38 4.15 -2.50
N PHE A 170 9.91 3.11 -3.19
CA PHE A 170 8.74 3.19 -4.06
C PHE A 170 7.96 1.88 -4.02
N HIS A 171 6.70 1.93 -4.45
CA HIS A 171 5.82 0.77 -4.49
C HIS A 171 5.45 0.38 -5.92
N LYS A 172 5.40 -0.93 -6.18
CA LYS A 172 4.85 -1.50 -7.41
C LYS A 172 3.35 -1.76 -7.25
N ILE A 173 2.56 -0.75 -7.60
CA ILE A 173 1.12 -0.68 -7.32
C ILE A 173 0.36 -0.20 -8.54
N ARG A 174 -0.96 -0.39 -8.53
CA ARG A 174 -1.91 0.30 -9.40
C ARG A 174 -2.40 1.60 -8.77
N PHE A 175 -2.58 1.64 -7.45
CA PHE A 175 -3.13 2.81 -6.75
C PHE A 175 -2.66 2.82 -5.28
N GLN A 176 -2.32 4.00 -4.75
CA GLN A 176 -2.12 4.22 -3.33
C GLN A 176 -2.42 5.67 -2.94
N MET A 177 -3.12 5.87 -1.84
CA MET A 177 -3.27 7.18 -1.21
C MET A 177 -3.01 7.08 0.29
N ILE A 178 -2.56 8.19 0.87
CA ILE A 178 -2.52 8.36 2.32
C ILE A 178 -3.27 9.64 2.71
N PHE A 179 -4.22 9.52 3.63
CA PHE A 179 -4.99 10.61 4.21
C PHE A 179 -4.60 10.79 5.67
N CYS A 180 -4.20 11.99 6.08
CA CYS A 180 -3.83 12.25 7.45
C CYS A 180 -5.07 12.54 8.30
N LYS A 181 -5.38 11.65 9.25
CA LYS A 181 -6.54 11.77 10.13
C LYS A 181 -6.24 12.67 11.32
N THR A 182 -5.10 12.46 11.97
CA THR A 182 -4.70 13.18 13.19
C THR A 182 -3.20 13.44 13.16
N GLY A 183 -2.73 14.60 13.64
CA GLY A 183 -1.31 14.92 13.70
C GLY A 183 -0.74 15.43 12.37
N TRP A 184 0.55 15.16 12.14
CA TRP A 184 1.25 15.52 10.90
C TRP A 184 2.42 14.57 10.58
N ALA A 185 2.76 14.48 9.29
CA ALA A 185 3.97 13.83 8.79
C ALA A 185 4.76 14.76 7.87
N LYS A 186 6.08 14.80 8.01
CA LYS A 186 6.98 15.49 7.09
C LYS A 186 7.43 14.53 5.99
N LEU A 187 7.07 14.83 4.75
CA LEU A 187 7.25 13.95 3.60
C LEU A 187 8.10 14.63 2.52
N VAL A 188 8.77 13.83 1.71
CA VAL A 188 9.43 14.27 0.48
C VAL A 188 9.16 13.28 -0.65
N TYR A 189 8.86 13.80 -1.84
CA TYR A 189 8.51 13.04 -3.03
C TYR A 189 9.39 13.46 -4.20
N GLU A 190 9.69 12.50 -5.07
CA GLU A 190 10.45 12.69 -6.31
C GLU A 190 9.85 13.84 -7.15
N ASP A 191 10.69 14.82 -7.48
CA ASP A 191 10.34 15.98 -8.30
C ASP A 191 9.14 16.82 -7.83
N GLN A 192 8.75 16.73 -6.56
CA GLN A 192 7.65 17.55 -6.00
C GLN A 192 8.16 18.72 -5.15
N GLY A 193 9.42 19.12 -5.33
CA GLY A 193 10.06 20.20 -4.59
C GLY A 193 10.58 19.79 -3.21
N GLU A 194 10.63 20.77 -2.31
CA GLU A 194 11.14 20.60 -0.94
C GLU A 194 10.20 19.77 -0.06
N PRO A 195 10.73 19.15 1.02
CA PRO A 195 9.89 18.43 1.98
C PRO A 195 8.76 19.30 2.55
N PHE A 196 7.59 18.72 2.74
CA PHE A 196 6.40 19.42 3.24
C PHE A 196 5.70 18.64 4.35
N LEU A 197 4.82 19.33 5.09
CA LEU A 197 3.95 18.70 6.08
C LEU A 197 2.63 18.25 5.44
N LEU A 198 2.27 17.00 5.70
CA LEU A 198 0.94 16.43 5.53
C LEU A 198 0.24 16.55 6.89
N ASN A 199 -0.68 17.51 7.03
CA ASN A 199 -1.40 17.79 8.28
C ASN A 199 -2.74 17.04 8.32
N ALA A 200 -3.37 16.99 9.50
CA ALA A 200 -4.73 16.46 9.62
C ALA A 200 -5.70 17.09 8.58
N GLY A 201 -6.39 16.22 7.86
CA GLY A 201 -7.27 16.57 6.74
C GLY A 201 -6.58 16.59 5.37
N ASP A 202 -5.26 16.64 5.29
CA ASP A 202 -4.51 16.61 4.04
C ASP A 202 -4.45 15.19 3.47
N CYS A 203 -4.24 15.07 2.16
CA CYS A 203 -4.13 13.80 1.46
C CYS A 203 -3.07 13.86 0.37
N VAL A 204 -2.36 12.77 0.14
CA VAL A 204 -1.56 12.60 -1.08
C VAL A 204 -1.94 11.34 -1.82
N LEU A 205 -1.98 11.45 -3.14
CA LEU A 205 -1.88 10.30 -4.04
C LEU A 205 -0.40 9.98 -4.20
N GLN A 206 -0.04 8.70 -4.05
CA GLN A 206 1.29 8.19 -4.32
C GLN A 206 1.21 7.35 -5.59
N PRO A 207 1.46 7.95 -6.78
CA PRO A 207 1.44 7.21 -8.04
C PRO A 207 2.39 6.01 -8.05
N PRO A 208 2.16 5.02 -8.93
CA PRO A 208 3.06 3.90 -9.11
C PRO A 208 4.52 4.33 -9.27
N GLU A 209 5.40 3.70 -8.50
CA GLU A 209 6.86 3.89 -8.56
C GLU A 209 7.38 5.31 -8.26
N ILE A 210 6.57 6.24 -7.72
CA ILE A 210 7.09 7.52 -7.22
C ILE A 210 8.03 7.28 -6.04
N ARG A 211 9.27 7.78 -6.10
CA ARG A 211 10.18 7.70 -4.96
C ARG A 211 9.77 8.67 -3.89
N HIS A 212 9.75 8.21 -2.64
CA HIS A 212 9.37 9.04 -1.51
C HIS A 212 9.98 8.55 -0.20
N ARG A 213 9.84 9.38 0.83
CA ARG A 213 10.33 9.09 2.18
C ARG A 213 9.55 9.89 3.23
N VAL A 214 9.23 9.24 4.34
CA VAL A 214 8.78 9.89 5.57
C VAL A 214 10.00 10.32 6.38
N LEU A 215 10.14 11.62 6.64
CA LEU A 215 11.28 12.17 7.37
C LEU A 215 11.02 12.20 8.88
N GLU A 216 9.84 12.65 9.26
CA GLU A 216 9.46 12.92 10.64
C GLU A 216 7.93 12.82 10.80
N ALA A 217 7.46 12.52 12.00
CA ALA A 217 6.04 12.50 12.33
C ALA A 217 5.76 13.11 13.71
N SER A 218 4.57 13.66 13.90
CA SER A 218 4.08 14.04 15.23
C SER A 218 3.82 12.82 16.11
N ALA A 219 3.93 13.00 17.42
CA ALA A 219 3.38 12.04 18.38
C ALA A 219 1.87 11.87 18.14
N GLY A 220 1.39 10.63 18.15
CA GLY A 220 -0.01 10.29 17.89
C GLY A 220 -0.49 10.53 16.45
N LEU A 221 0.42 10.61 15.47
CA LEU A 221 0.03 10.64 14.05
C LEU A 221 -0.86 9.44 13.73
N GLU A 222 -1.97 9.68 13.03
CA GLU A 222 -2.84 8.66 12.46
C GLU A 222 -3.09 8.96 10.97
N VAL A 223 -2.89 7.98 10.10
CA VAL A 223 -3.18 8.07 8.66
C VAL A 223 -4.04 6.90 8.19
N ILE A 224 -4.87 7.14 7.18
CA ILE A 224 -5.60 6.10 6.45
C ILE A 224 -4.91 5.89 5.11
N GLU A 225 -4.45 4.67 4.87
CA GLU A 225 -3.84 4.26 3.62
C GLU A 225 -4.78 3.31 2.86
N ILE A 226 -4.99 3.57 1.57
CA ILE A 226 -5.66 2.63 0.66
C ILE A 226 -4.66 2.25 -0.44
N GLY A 227 -4.55 0.97 -0.75
CA GLY A 227 -3.63 0.45 -1.76
C GLY A 227 -4.24 -0.64 -2.64
N CYS A 228 -3.76 -0.75 -3.88
CA CYS A 228 -4.10 -1.79 -4.84
C CYS A 228 -2.85 -2.18 -5.66
N PRO A 229 -2.44 -3.45 -5.72
CA PRO A 229 -3.03 -4.61 -5.07
C PRO A 229 -2.77 -4.61 -3.55
N ALA A 230 -3.48 -5.47 -2.80
CA ALA A 230 -3.35 -5.54 -1.34
C ALA A 230 -1.93 -5.95 -0.89
N ILE A 231 -1.31 -6.86 -1.65
CA ILE A 231 0.07 -7.28 -1.43
C ILE A 231 0.89 -6.76 -2.61
N HIS A 232 1.82 -5.86 -2.32
CA HIS A 232 2.68 -5.24 -3.32
C HIS A 232 4.11 -5.08 -2.81
N GLU A 233 5.04 -5.02 -3.75
CA GLU A 233 6.46 -4.87 -3.46
C GLU A 233 6.80 -3.43 -3.09
N THR A 234 7.58 -3.27 -2.01
CA THR A 234 8.20 -1.98 -1.63
C THR A 234 9.71 -2.06 -1.81
N PHE A 235 10.23 -1.35 -2.81
CA PHE A 235 11.66 -1.35 -3.15
C PHE A 235 12.38 -0.17 -2.51
N ALA A 236 13.53 -0.43 -1.91
CA ALA A 236 14.46 0.61 -1.51
C ALA A 236 15.22 1.13 -2.73
N ASP A 237 15.35 2.45 -2.84
CA ASP A 237 16.22 3.09 -3.82
C ASP A 237 17.45 3.68 -3.10
N HIS A 238 18.54 2.91 -3.12
CA HIS A 238 19.79 3.31 -2.45
C HIS A 238 20.58 4.37 -3.21
N ASN A 239 20.22 4.63 -4.47
CA ASN A 239 20.95 5.54 -5.34
C ASN A 239 20.30 6.93 -5.41
N MET A 240 18.98 7.00 -5.23
CA MET A 240 18.26 8.26 -5.24
C MET A 240 18.45 9.03 -3.93
N THR A 241 18.70 10.33 -4.08
CA THR A 241 18.63 11.31 -2.99
C THR A 241 17.39 12.17 -3.19
N LEU A 242 16.65 12.40 -2.10
CA LEU A 242 15.51 13.33 -2.06
C LEU A 242 15.82 14.51 -1.13
N PRO A 243 15.38 15.74 -1.47
CA PRO A 243 14.67 16.12 -2.70
C PRO A 243 15.56 16.03 -3.94
N THR A 244 14.96 15.91 -5.13
CA THR A 244 15.69 15.82 -6.42
C THR A 244 16.18 17.18 -6.94
N GLY A 245 15.80 18.28 -6.28
CA GLY A 245 16.06 19.65 -6.75
C GLY A 245 15.19 20.10 -7.93
N ARG A 246 14.19 19.31 -8.32
CA ARG A 246 13.22 19.63 -9.38
C ARG A 246 11.82 19.76 -8.81
N THR A 247 10.99 20.54 -9.49
CA THR A 247 9.55 20.65 -9.22
C THR A 247 8.81 20.47 -10.54
N LEU A 248 8.32 19.26 -10.77
CA LEU A 248 7.59 18.81 -11.97
C LEU A 248 6.20 18.30 -11.53
N PRO A 249 5.25 19.21 -11.21
CA PRO A 249 3.94 18.83 -10.65
C PRO A 249 3.10 17.99 -11.63
N ASP A 250 3.29 18.20 -12.94
CA ASP A 250 2.56 17.50 -13.98
C ASP A 250 3.25 16.21 -14.47
N ARG A 251 4.36 15.80 -13.82
CA ARG A 251 5.07 14.57 -14.19
C ARG A 251 4.15 13.36 -14.02
N LEU A 252 4.11 12.53 -15.05
CA LEU A 252 3.46 11.22 -15.00
C LEU A 252 4.40 10.17 -14.40
N TYR A 253 3.82 9.35 -13.53
CA TYR A 253 4.39 8.17 -12.91
C TYR A 253 3.51 7.00 -13.32
N GLY A 254 3.94 6.29 -14.36
CA GLY A 254 3.04 5.46 -15.14
C GLY A 254 2.01 6.34 -15.85
N ASP A 255 0.74 6.14 -15.53
CA ASP A 255 -0.43 6.86 -16.06
C ASP A 255 -0.99 7.91 -15.09
N GLN A 256 -0.38 8.10 -13.92
CA GLN A 256 -0.91 8.94 -12.83
C GLN A 256 0.01 10.12 -12.50
N ARG A 257 -0.59 11.23 -12.06
CA ARG A 257 0.14 12.39 -11.50
C ARG A 257 0.11 12.33 -9.98
N PHE A 258 1.12 12.93 -9.35
CA PHE A 258 1.11 13.14 -7.91
C PHE A 258 0.01 14.14 -7.51
N VAL A 259 -0.63 13.93 -6.36
CA VAL A 259 -1.58 14.89 -5.77
C VAL A 259 -1.12 15.21 -4.37
N ARG A 260 -1.10 16.51 -4.04
CA ARG A 260 -1.05 17.00 -2.67
C ARG A 260 -2.28 17.86 -2.42
N HIS A 261 -3.26 17.29 -1.75
CA HIS A 261 -4.43 18.00 -1.28
C HIS A 261 -4.13 18.64 0.06
N ILE A 262 -4.43 19.94 0.18
CA ILE A 262 -4.29 20.72 1.41
C ILE A 262 -5.70 21.07 1.89
N ALA A 263 -6.08 20.55 3.05
CA ALA A 263 -7.41 20.70 3.63
C ALA A 263 -7.86 22.16 3.76
N ALA A 264 -6.94 23.02 4.20
CA ALA A 264 -7.20 24.42 4.49
C ALA A 264 -7.52 25.24 3.23
N ASP A 265 -7.05 24.79 2.07
CA ASP A 265 -7.24 25.48 0.78
C ASP A 265 -8.44 24.90 0.00
N ALA A 266 -9.04 23.82 0.49
CA ALA A 266 -10.10 23.09 -0.21
C ALA A 266 -11.45 23.79 -0.08
N ALA A 267 -12.20 23.80 -1.18
CA ALA A 267 -13.58 24.26 -1.21
C ALA A 267 -14.55 23.09 -1.00
N TRP A 268 -15.61 23.34 -0.23
CA TRP A 268 -16.75 22.44 -0.14
C TRP A 268 -17.70 22.69 -1.31
N GLN A 269 -18.17 21.62 -1.92
CA GLN A 269 -19.09 21.63 -3.06
C GLN A 269 -20.22 20.64 -2.81
N PRO A 270 -21.41 20.80 -3.43
CA PRO A 270 -22.47 19.80 -3.33
C PRO A 270 -21.96 18.40 -3.67
N TRP A 271 -22.27 17.41 -2.81
CA TRP A 271 -21.91 16.02 -3.07
C TRP A 271 -23.00 15.30 -3.86
N ARG A 272 -22.70 14.09 -4.34
CA ARG A 272 -23.62 13.29 -5.18
C ARG A 272 -24.93 12.92 -4.48
N LEU A 273 -24.95 12.87 -3.15
CA LEU A 273 -26.17 12.65 -2.36
C LEU A 273 -26.72 13.98 -1.79
N PRO A 274 -28.04 14.21 -1.83
CA PRO A 274 -28.64 15.44 -1.34
C PRO A 274 -28.44 15.62 0.18
N GLY A 275 -28.25 16.86 0.62
CA GLY A 275 -28.03 17.21 2.02
C GLY A 275 -26.58 17.08 2.49
N PHE A 276 -25.66 16.75 1.58
CA PHE A 276 -24.24 16.64 1.84
C PHE A 276 -23.42 17.55 0.92
N GLU A 277 -22.25 17.92 1.41
CA GLU A 277 -21.20 18.56 0.64
C GLU A 277 -19.90 17.79 0.81
N ALA A 278 -19.01 17.93 -0.17
CA ALA A 278 -17.74 17.25 -0.21
C ALA A 278 -16.63 18.22 -0.61
N ARG A 279 -15.43 17.98 -0.08
CA ARG A 279 -14.18 18.48 -0.64
C ARG A 279 -13.57 17.39 -1.50
N ASP A 280 -13.37 17.68 -2.77
CA ASP A 280 -12.66 16.81 -3.71
C ASP A 280 -11.16 16.86 -3.45
N ILE A 281 -10.53 15.69 -3.36
CA ILE A 281 -9.08 15.55 -3.19
C ILE A 281 -8.34 15.78 -4.51
N GLY A 282 -9.02 15.66 -5.66
CA GLY A 282 -8.45 15.84 -7.00
C GLY A 282 -7.85 14.56 -7.60
N ILE A 283 -8.00 13.42 -6.93
CA ILE A 283 -7.45 12.13 -7.35
C ILE A 283 -8.11 11.63 -8.64
N ALA A 284 -9.40 11.91 -8.86
CA ALA A 284 -10.07 11.52 -10.10
C ALA A 284 -9.39 12.14 -11.33
N ALA A 285 -9.10 13.44 -11.29
CA ALA A 285 -8.40 14.12 -12.38
C ALA A 285 -6.96 13.62 -12.56
N ALA A 286 -6.23 13.38 -11.46
CA ALA A 286 -4.84 12.93 -11.49
C ALA A 286 -4.66 11.49 -11.99
N THR A 287 -5.72 10.69 -11.94
CA THR A 287 -5.72 9.26 -12.31
C THR A 287 -6.62 8.92 -13.49
N ASP A 288 -7.10 9.94 -14.22
CA ASP A 288 -8.02 9.78 -15.35
C ASP A 288 -9.26 8.92 -15.01
N GLY A 289 -9.84 9.17 -13.83
CA GLY A 289 -11.03 8.48 -13.34
C GLY A 289 -10.78 7.12 -12.69
N LEU A 290 -9.52 6.68 -12.52
CA LEU A 290 -9.21 5.43 -11.84
C LEU A 290 -9.76 5.37 -10.42
N ALA A 291 -9.68 6.49 -9.68
CA ALA A 291 -10.13 6.59 -8.30
C ALA A 291 -10.72 7.98 -7.98
N GLY A 292 -11.84 8.01 -7.29
CA GLY A 292 -12.43 9.22 -6.71
C GLY A 292 -12.26 9.22 -5.20
N VAL A 293 -11.79 10.33 -4.64
CA VAL A 293 -11.63 10.46 -3.19
C VAL A 293 -12.20 11.79 -2.73
N HIS A 294 -13.07 11.73 -1.73
CA HIS A 294 -13.74 12.88 -1.17
C HIS A 294 -13.73 12.80 0.34
N VAL A 295 -13.69 13.96 0.98
CA VAL A 295 -14.15 14.05 2.36
C VAL A 295 -15.52 14.71 2.37
N VAL A 296 -16.46 14.09 3.05
CA VAL A 296 -17.89 14.40 2.97
C VAL A 296 -18.41 14.77 4.35
N ARG A 297 -19.25 15.80 4.40
CA ARG A 297 -19.99 16.20 5.60
C ARG A 297 -21.43 16.60 5.24
N PRO A 298 -22.38 16.51 6.17
CA PRO A 298 -23.72 16.99 5.92
C PRO A 298 -23.79 18.52 6.04
N THR A 299 -24.67 19.17 5.29
CA THR A 299 -24.91 20.63 5.41
C THR A 299 -25.78 20.99 6.63
N GLY A 300 -25.78 20.13 7.67
CA GLY A 300 -26.74 20.08 8.77
C GLY A 300 -26.96 18.63 9.22
N GLY A 301 -28.18 18.26 9.62
CA GLY A 301 -28.55 16.84 9.66
C GLY A 301 -28.98 16.38 8.27
N ALA A 302 -28.46 15.26 7.79
CA ALA A 302 -28.77 14.78 6.44
C ALA A 302 -29.17 13.31 6.45
N MET A 303 -30.13 12.96 5.60
CA MET A 303 -30.49 11.59 5.28
C MET A 303 -30.69 11.47 3.77
N ALA A 304 -29.99 10.53 3.15
CA ALA A 304 -30.09 10.30 1.72
C ALA A 304 -30.03 8.81 1.38
N MET A 305 -30.75 8.43 0.34
CA MET A 305 -30.63 7.12 -0.30
C MET A 305 -29.58 7.21 -1.41
N ALA A 306 -28.63 6.28 -1.38
CA ALA A 306 -27.68 6.04 -2.46
C ALA A 306 -28.16 4.87 -3.33
N PRO A 307 -28.12 5.01 -4.66
CA PRO A 307 -28.27 3.85 -5.54
C PRO A 307 -27.10 2.88 -5.32
N ALA A 308 -27.29 1.64 -5.78
CA ALA A 308 -26.18 0.69 -5.85
C ALA A 308 -25.10 1.19 -6.82
N HIS A 309 -23.83 1.15 -6.41
CA HIS A 309 -22.70 1.42 -7.31
C HIS A 309 -22.37 0.17 -8.15
N GLY A 310 -21.72 0.39 -9.30
CA GLY A 310 -21.24 -0.65 -10.22
C GLY A 310 -19.73 -0.90 -10.14
N GLY A 311 -19.02 -0.06 -9.37
CA GLY A 311 -17.57 -0.06 -9.28
C GLY A 311 -16.96 -1.24 -8.54
N GLU A 312 -15.64 -1.32 -8.60
CA GLU A 312 -14.84 -2.36 -7.96
C GLU A 312 -14.68 -2.14 -6.45
N PHE A 313 -14.77 -0.89 -5.99
CA PHE A 313 -14.51 -0.53 -4.60
C PHE A 313 -15.30 0.72 -4.18
N LEU A 314 -15.97 0.65 -3.03
CA LEU A 314 -16.53 1.80 -2.33
C LEU A 314 -16.23 1.63 -0.84
N PHE A 315 -15.40 2.52 -0.30
CA PHE A 315 -14.96 2.50 1.08
C PHE A 315 -15.29 3.80 1.78
N LEU A 316 -15.87 3.69 2.97
CA LEU A 316 -16.17 4.82 3.84
C LEU A 316 -15.41 4.68 5.16
N PHE A 317 -14.80 5.77 5.63
CA PHE A 317 -14.18 5.85 6.95
C PHE A 317 -14.74 7.04 7.72
N VAL A 318 -15.30 6.82 8.90
CA VAL A 318 -15.86 7.90 9.72
C VAL A 318 -14.72 8.66 10.40
N LEU A 319 -14.52 9.91 10.04
CA LEU A 319 -13.48 10.79 10.58
C LEU A 319 -13.93 11.45 11.90
N ALA A 320 -15.18 11.90 11.95
CA ALA A 320 -15.79 12.56 13.10
C ALA A 320 -17.30 12.26 13.18
N GLY A 321 -17.88 12.44 14.36
CA GLY A 321 -19.31 12.26 14.61
C GLY A 321 -19.80 10.82 14.46
N MET A 322 -21.04 10.68 13.98
CA MET A 322 -21.72 9.39 13.79
C MET A 322 -22.41 9.32 12.42
N LEU A 323 -22.23 8.20 11.73
CA LEU A 323 -22.87 7.91 10.45
C LEU A 323 -23.72 6.64 10.58
N ASN A 324 -25.03 6.76 10.39
CA ASN A 324 -25.91 5.61 10.30
C ASN A 324 -25.95 5.12 8.85
N LEU A 325 -25.58 3.86 8.63
CA LEU A 325 -25.68 3.15 7.38
C LEU A 325 -26.82 2.13 7.48
N SER A 326 -27.74 2.13 6.53
CA SER A 326 -28.77 1.09 6.43
C SER A 326 -28.94 0.58 5.01
N GLY A 327 -29.36 -0.68 4.86
CA GLY A 327 -29.67 -1.24 3.55
C GLY A 327 -30.24 -2.65 3.65
N PRO A 328 -31.12 -3.09 2.73
CA PRO A 328 -31.76 -4.40 2.82
C PRO A 328 -30.76 -5.57 2.91
N GLN A 329 -29.62 -5.46 2.23
CA GLN A 329 -28.55 -6.46 2.22
C GLN A 329 -27.45 -6.18 3.25
N LEU A 330 -27.42 -4.98 3.82
CA LEU A 330 -26.34 -4.51 4.70
C LEU A 330 -26.74 -4.61 6.18
N GLY A 331 -28.04 -4.50 6.49
CA GLY A 331 -28.54 -4.29 7.84
C GLY A 331 -28.42 -2.82 8.28
N ASP A 332 -28.68 -2.55 9.57
CA ASP A 332 -28.61 -1.23 10.17
C ASP A 332 -27.38 -1.09 11.08
N HIS A 333 -26.55 -0.09 10.82
CA HIS A 333 -25.29 0.12 11.52
C HIS A 333 -25.10 1.59 11.91
N ALA A 334 -24.94 1.86 13.21
CA ALA A 334 -24.40 3.13 13.69
C ALA A 334 -22.88 3.06 13.67
N LEU A 335 -22.23 3.85 12.81
CA LEU A 335 -20.78 3.93 12.66
C LEU A 335 -20.26 5.15 13.42
N LEU A 336 -19.23 4.95 14.26
CA LEU A 336 -18.60 6.01 15.04
C LEU A 336 -17.24 6.41 14.44
N ALA A 337 -16.69 7.55 14.86
CA ALA A 337 -15.34 7.96 14.46
C ALA A 337 -14.30 6.82 14.64
N GLY A 338 -13.59 6.49 13.57
CA GLY A 338 -12.65 5.36 13.51
C GLY A 338 -13.24 4.06 12.94
N ASP A 339 -14.56 3.95 12.81
CA ASP A 339 -15.22 2.87 12.08
C ASP A 339 -15.05 3.08 10.57
N SER A 340 -15.06 1.96 9.83
CA SER A 340 -15.07 1.97 8.38
C SER A 340 -15.91 0.83 7.81
N VAL A 341 -16.35 1.02 6.58
CA VAL A 341 -17.09 0.02 5.82
C VAL A 341 -16.59 -0.07 4.38
N VAL A 342 -16.63 -1.27 3.82
CA VAL A 342 -16.64 -1.49 2.37
C VAL A 342 -18.08 -1.84 1.99
N LEU A 343 -18.61 -1.12 1.01
CA LEU A 343 -19.92 -1.39 0.44
C LEU A 343 -19.73 -2.24 -0.84
N PRO A 344 -20.43 -3.37 -0.99
CA PRO A 344 -20.33 -4.18 -2.19
C PRO A 344 -21.16 -3.59 -3.33
N ALA A 345 -20.68 -3.78 -4.56
CA ALA A 345 -21.41 -3.42 -5.77
C ALA A 345 -22.79 -4.08 -5.82
N GLY A 346 -23.77 -3.38 -6.40
CA GLY A 346 -25.14 -3.88 -6.51
C GLY A 346 -26.00 -3.73 -5.24
N ALA A 347 -25.43 -3.27 -4.11
CA ALA A 347 -26.19 -3.04 -2.88
C ALA A 347 -26.55 -1.54 -2.71
N PRO A 348 -27.85 -1.16 -2.80
CA PRO A 348 -28.28 0.19 -2.45
C PRO A 348 -28.23 0.38 -0.92
N TYR A 349 -28.04 1.62 -0.48
CA TYR A 349 -27.91 1.94 0.93
C TYR A 349 -28.47 3.33 1.25
N ALA A 350 -28.73 3.59 2.53
CA ALA A 350 -29.07 4.90 3.05
C ALA A 350 -27.96 5.36 3.99
N LEU A 351 -27.68 6.66 3.96
CA LEU A 351 -26.83 7.33 4.94
C LEU A 351 -27.67 8.33 5.73
N ALA A 352 -27.55 8.32 7.05
CA ALA A 352 -28.02 9.39 7.90
C ALA A 352 -26.88 9.90 8.79
N ALA A 353 -26.59 11.20 8.71
CA ALA A 353 -25.45 11.83 9.37
C ALA A 353 -25.90 12.97 10.29
N GLN A 354 -25.23 13.11 11.43
CA GLN A 354 -25.41 14.24 12.34
C GLN A 354 -24.61 15.46 11.87
N PRO A 355 -24.96 16.70 12.31
CA PRO A 355 -24.29 17.92 11.84
C PRO A 355 -22.77 17.98 12.03
N ASP A 356 -22.22 17.24 12.99
CA ASP A 356 -20.79 17.17 13.29
C ASP A 356 -20.08 15.98 12.63
N SER A 357 -20.79 15.22 11.77
CA SER A 357 -20.22 14.05 11.11
C SER A 357 -19.36 14.42 9.91
N GLU A 358 -18.21 13.77 9.79
CA GLU A 358 -17.33 13.87 8.62
C GLU A 358 -16.81 12.47 8.31
N PHE A 359 -16.75 12.11 7.03
CA PHE A 359 -16.23 10.81 6.60
C PHE A 359 -15.46 10.90 5.29
N LEU A 360 -14.45 10.05 5.15
CA LEU A 360 -13.69 9.86 3.92
C LEU A 360 -14.43 8.85 3.03
N GLU A 361 -14.68 9.19 1.78
CA GLU A 361 -15.15 8.29 0.72
C GLU A 361 -14.00 8.02 -0.26
N VAL A 362 -13.77 6.74 -0.58
CA VAL A 362 -12.86 6.30 -1.63
C VAL A 362 -13.62 5.36 -2.57
N MET A 363 -13.67 5.70 -3.86
CA MET A 363 -14.35 4.94 -4.90
C MET A 363 -13.39 4.59 -6.03
N LEU A 364 -13.47 3.36 -6.53
CA LEU A 364 -12.84 2.96 -7.77
C LEU A 364 -13.86 2.23 -8.65
N PRO A 365 -14.05 2.65 -9.92
CA PRO A 365 -13.57 3.91 -10.51
C PRO A 365 -14.20 5.15 -9.87
N ALA A 366 -13.77 6.35 -10.28
CA ALA A 366 -14.41 7.59 -9.87
C ALA A 366 -15.79 7.75 -10.54
N GLY A 367 -16.81 8.20 -9.77
CA GLY A 367 -18.02 8.78 -10.34
C GLY A 367 -19.23 7.87 -10.58
N ASP A 368 -19.43 6.84 -9.75
CA ASP A 368 -20.65 6.02 -9.76
C ASP A 368 -21.83 6.62 -8.95
#